data_AF-A0A2E9TTC5-F1
#
_entry.id   AF-A0A2E9TTC5-F1
#
_cell.length_a   1.000
_cell.length_b   1.000
_cell.length_c   1.000
_cell.angle_alpha   90.00
_cell.angle_beta   90.00
_cell.angle_gamma   90.00
#
_symmetry.space_group_name_H-M   'P 1'
#
loop_
_entity.id
_entity.type
_entity.pdbx_description
1 polymer ?
#
loop_
_entity_poly.entity_id
_entity_poly.type
_entity_poly.pdbx_seq_one_letter_code
_entity_poly.pdbx_strand_id
1 'polypeptide(L)'
;MKKVIILSLLVFSFSCKINISNPPNNIMSEDEMVNFLLDVNIINSSRAFRNISEINYYNIKDSLLFEKHQIDSVIFSKSNFYYSSNPKLYLSIYSKLEKKLRNIKDSITLANDIQIK
;
A
#
# COMPACT_ATOMS: atom_id res chain seq x y z
N MET A 1 -47.11 2.78 -3.56
CA MET A 1 -45.89 2.77 -2.72
C MET A 1 -45.08 1.48 -2.87
N LYS A 2 -45.65 0.28 -2.65
CA LYS A 2 -44.93 -1.01 -2.82
C LYS A 2 -44.23 -1.19 -4.18
N LYS A 3 -44.87 -0.79 -5.28
CA LYS A 3 -44.28 -0.85 -6.64
C LYS A 3 -43.06 0.05 -6.84
N VAL A 4 -43.01 1.21 -6.19
CA VAL A 4 -41.87 2.15 -6.25
C VAL A 4 -40.68 1.64 -5.46
N ILE A 5 -40.95 1.00 -4.30
CA ILE A 5 -39.92 0.35 -3.48
C ILE A 5 -39.30 -0.83 -4.24
N ILE A 6 -40.11 -1.65 -4.90
CA ILE A 6 -39.64 -2.79 -5.72
C ILE A 6 -38.82 -2.30 -6.92
N LEU A 7 -39.26 -1.22 -7.59
CA LEU A 7 -38.52 -0.63 -8.70
C LEU A 7 -37.17 -0.06 -8.24
N SER A 8 -37.14 0.64 -7.10
CA SER A 8 -35.91 1.15 -6.48
C SER A 8 -34.93 0.00 -6.17
N LEU A 9 -35.42 -1.08 -5.55
CA LEU A 9 -34.61 -2.26 -5.22
C LEU A 9 -34.00 -2.94 -6.45
N LEU A 10 -34.74 -2.98 -7.56
CA LEU A 10 -34.28 -3.51 -8.84
C LEU A 10 -33.17 -2.64 -9.46
N VAL A 11 -33.28 -1.30 -9.40
CA VAL A 11 -32.24 -0.40 -9.93
C VAL A 11 -30.94 -0.50 -9.11
N PHE A 12 -31.01 -0.61 -7.78
CA PHE A 12 -29.83 -0.80 -6.94
C PHE A 12 -29.10 -2.13 -7.20
N SER A 13 -29.82 -3.16 -7.66
CA SER A 13 -29.24 -4.49 -7.91
C SER A 13 -28.31 -4.56 -9.13
N PHE A 14 -28.37 -3.59 -10.05
CA PHE A 14 -27.51 -3.54 -11.24
C PHE A 14 -26.25 -2.68 -11.07
N SER A 15 -26.07 -2.01 -9.93
CA SER A 15 -24.95 -1.08 -9.71
C SER A 15 -23.60 -1.77 -9.45
N CYS A 16 -23.61 -3.08 -9.13
CA CYS A 16 -22.39 -3.82 -8.83
C CYS A 16 -21.89 -4.60 -10.05
N LYS A 17 -21.48 -3.88 -11.10
CA LYS A 17 -20.64 -4.46 -12.15
C LYS A 17 -19.18 -4.08 -11.89
N ILE A 18 -18.46 -4.96 -11.19
CA ILE A 18 -17.00 -4.90 -11.14
C ILE A 18 -16.52 -5.40 -12.51
N ASN A 19 -16.30 -4.47 -13.43
CA ASN A 19 -15.59 -4.79 -14.66
C ASN A 19 -14.13 -5.05 -14.27
N ILE A 20 -13.74 -6.32 -14.25
CA ILE A 20 -12.34 -6.72 -14.15
C ILE A 20 -11.71 -6.36 -15.50
N SER A 21 -11.32 -5.09 -15.65
CA SER A 21 -10.60 -4.65 -16.84
C SER A 21 -9.16 -5.14 -16.75
N ASN A 22 -8.54 -5.34 -17.92
CA ASN A 22 -7.09 -5.50 -18.01
C ASN A 22 -6.39 -4.35 -17.24
N PRO A 23 -5.18 -4.60 -16.70
CA PRO A 23 -4.41 -3.56 -16.05
C PRO A 23 -4.27 -2.35 -17.00
N PRO A 24 -4.57 -1.13 -16.53
CA PRO A 24 -4.36 0.05 -17.35
C PRO A 24 -2.87 0.18 -17.70
N ASN A 25 -2.57 0.77 -18.85
CA ASN A 25 -1.18 1.04 -19.24
C ASN A 25 -0.50 1.92 -18.18
N ASN A 26 0.78 1.66 -17.91
CA ASN A 26 1.63 2.45 -17.01
C ASN A 26 1.16 2.44 -15.54
N ILE A 27 1.00 1.25 -14.96
CA ILE A 27 0.88 1.03 -13.52
C ILE A 27 2.08 0.25 -12.98
N MET A 28 2.33 0.40 -11.69
CA MET A 28 3.30 -0.39 -10.94
C MET A 28 2.91 -1.87 -11.00
N SER A 29 3.90 -2.74 -11.12
CA SER A 29 3.76 -4.17 -10.84
C SER A 29 3.45 -4.44 -9.36
N GLU A 30 3.01 -5.66 -9.03
CA GLU A 30 2.75 -6.04 -7.64
C GLU A 30 3.99 -5.86 -6.76
N ASP A 31 5.17 -6.24 -7.26
CA ASP A 31 6.40 -6.21 -6.48
C ASP A 31 6.94 -4.78 -6.31
N GLU A 32 6.79 -3.91 -7.32
CA GLU A 32 7.03 -2.47 -7.19
C GLU A 32 6.10 -1.85 -6.13
N MET A 33 4.81 -2.20 -6.16
CA MET A 33 3.85 -1.73 -5.15
C MET A 33 4.20 -2.21 -3.75
N VAL A 34 4.61 -3.48 -3.59
CA VAL A 34 5.08 -4.02 -2.31
C VAL A 34 6.29 -3.24 -1.78
N ASN A 35 7.28 -2.95 -2.64
CA ASN A 35 8.48 -2.22 -2.24
C ASN A 35 8.17 -0.76 -1.88
N PHE A 36 7.30 -0.10 -2.65
CA PHE A 36 6.88 1.27 -2.38
C PHE A 36 6.11 1.36 -1.06
N LEU A 37 5.12 0.49 -0.85
CA LEU A 37 4.34 0.46 0.40
C LEU A 37 5.20 0.10 1.61
N LEU A 38 6.23 -0.73 1.45
CA LEU A 38 7.19 -1.02 2.52
C LEU A 38 7.87 0.27 3.01
N ASP A 39 8.44 1.05 2.09
CA ASP A 39 9.11 2.31 2.43
C ASP A 39 8.15 3.35 3.00
N VAL A 40 6.94 3.48 2.43
CA VAL A 40 5.87 4.34 2.97
C VAL A 40 5.58 3.99 4.42
N ASN A 41 5.41 2.71 4.74
CA ASN A 41 5.10 2.27 6.10
C ASN A 41 6.26 2.50 7.07
N ILE A 42 7.51 2.28 6.64
CA ILE A 42 8.70 2.54 7.46
C ILE A 42 8.80 4.05 7.77
N ILE A 43 8.69 4.91 6.75
CA ILE A 43 8.77 6.36 6.93
C ILE A 43 7.63 6.87 7.81
N ASN A 44 6.39 6.46 7.55
CA ASN A 44 5.25 6.88 8.36
C ASN A 44 5.36 6.42 9.82
N SER A 45 5.82 5.19 10.05
CA SER A 45 6.06 4.68 11.40
C SER A 45 7.18 5.46 12.09
N SER A 46 8.22 5.85 11.35
CA SER A 46 9.34 6.63 11.90
C SER A 46 8.87 7.99 12.43
N ARG A 47 7.96 8.68 11.71
CA ARG A 47 7.44 10.02 12.07
C ARG A 47 6.75 10.06 13.44
N ALA A 48 6.28 8.92 13.96
CA ALA A 48 5.66 8.83 15.28
C ALA A 48 6.67 8.93 16.44
N PHE A 49 7.97 8.76 16.17
CA PHE A 49 9.01 8.78 17.20
C PHE A 49 9.70 10.14 17.26
N ARG A 50 9.91 10.64 18.49
CA ARG A 50 10.71 11.83 18.73
C ARG A 50 12.17 11.52 18.43
N ASN A 51 12.80 12.36 17.61
CA ASN A 51 14.21 12.23 17.30
C ASN A 51 15.07 12.38 18.56
N ILE A 52 15.88 11.38 18.85
CA ILE A 52 16.88 11.39 19.94
C ILE A 52 18.28 11.70 19.36
N SER A 53 18.43 11.69 18.04
CA SER A 53 19.68 12.00 17.34
C SER A 53 19.72 13.45 16.85
N GLU A 54 20.91 14.03 16.74
CA GLU A 54 21.12 15.36 16.17
C GLU A 54 20.85 15.41 14.65
N ILE A 55 20.74 14.24 14.01
CA ILE A 55 20.49 14.10 12.57
C ILE A 55 18.99 14.01 12.34
N ASN A 56 18.44 14.91 11.52
CA ASN A 56 16.99 15.05 11.35
C ASN A 56 16.40 13.99 10.39
N TYR A 57 16.47 12.71 10.76
CA TYR A 57 16.08 11.56 9.92
C TYR A 57 14.59 11.53 9.52
N TYR A 58 13.72 12.28 10.20
CA TYR A 58 12.27 12.18 10.03
C TYR A 58 11.69 13.16 9.00
N ASN A 59 12.49 14.10 8.50
CA ASN A 59 12.04 15.07 7.49
C ASN A 59 12.18 14.54 6.06
N ILE A 60 11.97 13.23 5.88
CA ILE A 60 11.94 12.61 4.55
C ILE A 60 10.67 13.12 3.86
N LYS A 61 10.88 13.95 2.84
CA LYS A 61 9.81 14.44 1.97
C LYS A 61 9.23 13.28 1.19
N ASP A 62 7.91 13.25 1.04
CA ASP A 62 7.22 12.22 0.25
C ASP A 62 7.71 12.21 -1.22
N SER A 63 8.25 13.32 -1.72
CA SER A 63 8.90 13.38 -3.04
C SER A 63 10.06 12.39 -3.20
N LEU A 64 10.81 12.11 -2.12
CA LEU A 64 11.94 11.19 -2.13
C LEU A 64 11.48 9.73 -2.30
N LEU A 65 10.26 9.40 -1.88
CA LEU A 65 9.68 8.07 -2.13
C LEU A 65 9.45 7.85 -3.63
N PHE A 66 8.86 8.83 -4.31
CA PHE A 66 8.61 8.76 -5.74
C PHE A 66 9.93 8.68 -6.54
N GLU A 67 10.93 9.49 -6.17
CA GLU A 67 12.26 9.46 -6.79
C GLU A 67 12.96 8.11 -6.59
N LYS A 68 12.98 7.56 -5.36
CA LYS A 68 13.61 6.27 -5.05
C LYS A 68 13.03 5.12 -5.88
N HIS A 69 11.73 5.14 -6.09
CA HIS A 69 11.02 4.09 -6.84
C HIS A 69 10.88 4.38 -8.32
N GLN A 70 11.44 5.50 -8.82
CA GLN A 70 11.37 5.93 -10.22
C GLN A 70 9.93 6.00 -10.76
N ILE A 71 9.00 6.44 -9.92
CA ILE A 71 7.58 6.64 -10.27
C ILE A 71 7.18 8.08 -9.99
N ASP A 72 6.03 8.49 -10.53
CA ASP A 72 5.36 9.73 -10.13
C ASP A 72 4.09 9.43 -9.30
N SER A 73 3.49 10.49 -8.74
CA SER A 73 2.28 10.38 -7.93
C SER A 73 1.06 9.91 -8.74
N VAL A 74 1.04 10.14 -10.05
CA VAL A 74 -0.06 9.73 -10.94
C VAL A 74 0.00 8.23 -11.21
N ILE A 75 1.19 7.68 -11.47
CA ILE A 75 1.44 6.25 -11.61
C ILE A 75 1.03 5.53 -10.32
N PHE A 76 1.46 6.02 -9.16
CA PHE A 76 1.04 5.45 -7.88
C PHE A 76 -0.48 5.51 -7.69
N SER A 77 -1.11 6.67 -7.92
CA SER A 77 -2.55 6.84 -7.76
C SER A 77 -3.36 5.88 -8.64
N LYS A 78 -2.97 5.75 -9.92
CA LYS A 78 -3.59 4.80 -10.87
C LYS A 78 -3.41 3.35 -10.43
N SER A 79 -2.19 2.99 -10.00
CA SER A 79 -1.87 1.64 -9.53
C SER A 79 -2.68 1.30 -8.28
N ASN A 80 -2.75 2.22 -7.32
CA ASN A 80 -3.52 2.07 -6.10
C ASN A 80 -5.02 1.92 -6.38
N PHE A 81 -5.57 2.73 -7.30
CA PHE A 81 -6.97 2.60 -7.74
C PHE A 81 -7.24 1.24 -8.41
N TYR A 82 -6.34 0.79 -9.29
CA TYR A 82 -6.47 -0.51 -9.95
C TYR A 82 -6.43 -1.67 -8.94
N TYR A 83 -5.43 -1.72 -8.05
CA TYR A 83 -5.32 -2.81 -7.08
C TYR A 83 -6.45 -2.79 -6.05
N SER A 84 -6.85 -1.62 -5.53
CA SER A 84 -7.99 -1.51 -4.61
C SER A 84 -9.33 -1.94 -5.23
N SER A 85 -9.48 -1.80 -6.55
CA SER A 85 -10.64 -2.30 -7.30
C SER A 85 -10.58 -3.83 -7.54
N ASN A 86 -9.45 -4.48 -7.25
CA ASN A 86 -9.21 -5.92 -7.43
C ASN A 86 -8.77 -6.58 -6.11
N PRO A 87 -9.71 -6.89 -5.18
CA PRO A 87 -9.38 -7.29 -3.81
C PRO A 87 -8.44 -8.49 -3.68
N LYS A 88 -8.53 -9.48 -4.58
CA LYS A 88 -7.64 -10.65 -4.59
C LYS A 88 -6.18 -10.27 -4.88
N LEU A 89 -5.95 -9.40 -5.86
CA LEU A 89 -4.60 -8.91 -6.19
C LEU A 89 -4.06 -8.03 -5.06
N TYR A 90 -4.90 -7.16 -4.49
CA TYR A 90 -4.45 -6.30 -3.41
C TYR A 90 -4.12 -7.07 -2.15
N LEU A 91 -4.89 -8.12 -1.84
CA LEU A 91 -4.59 -9.05 -0.76
C LEU A 91 -3.24 -9.75 -0.98
N SER A 92 -2.91 -10.14 -2.21
CA SER A 92 -1.57 -10.69 -2.56
C SER A 92 -0.46 -9.69 -2.22
N ILE A 93 -0.61 -8.43 -2.65
CA ILE A 93 0.33 -7.34 -2.36
C ILE A 93 0.52 -7.17 -0.85
N TYR A 94 -0.56 -7.04 -0.08
CA TYR A 94 -0.45 -6.85 1.37
C TYR A 94 0.11 -8.08 2.10
N SER A 95 -0.18 -9.29 1.62
CA SER A 95 0.40 -10.51 2.19
C SER A 95 1.93 -10.57 1.97
N LYS A 96 2.39 -10.18 0.77
CA LYS A 96 3.84 -10.06 0.47
C LYS A 96 4.50 -8.96 1.33
N LEU A 97 3.84 -7.82 1.48
CA LEU A 97 4.29 -6.70 2.32
C LEU A 97 4.43 -7.15 3.78
N GLU A 98 3.42 -7.82 4.34
CA GLU A 98 3.46 -8.33 5.71
C GLU A 98 4.64 -9.28 5.92
N LYS A 99 4.88 -10.20 4.97
CA LYS A 99 6.03 -11.10 5.03
C LYS A 99 7.36 -10.34 5.06
N LYS A 100 7.53 -9.29 4.24
CA LYS A 100 8.75 -8.46 4.26
C LYS A 100 8.93 -7.74 5.59
N LEU A 101 7.86 -7.15 6.14
CA LEU A 101 7.89 -6.46 7.43
C LEU A 101 8.26 -7.42 8.57
N ARG A 102 7.70 -8.64 8.58
CA ARG A 102 8.06 -9.69 9.54
C ARG A 102 9.53 -10.07 9.44
N ASN A 103 10.04 -10.32 8.23
CA ASN A 103 11.45 -10.64 8.03
C ASN A 103 12.39 -9.54 8.55
N ILE A 104 12.05 -8.26 8.34
CA ILE A 104 12.83 -7.13 8.85
C ILE A 104 12.79 -7.11 10.39
N LYS A 105 11.60 -7.25 10.99
CA LYS A 105 11.44 -7.30 12.44
C LYS A 105 12.25 -8.45 13.06
N ASP A 106 12.16 -9.64 12.50
CA ASP A 106 12.84 -10.83 13.01
C ASP A 106 14.36 -10.66 12.90
N SER A 107 14.85 -10.08 11.79
CA SER A 107 16.28 -9.77 11.60
C SER A 107 16.80 -8.77 12.65
N ILE A 108 16.02 -7.74 12.98
CA ILE A 108 16.38 -6.76 14.01
C ILE A 108 16.37 -7.40 15.40
N THR A 109 15.37 -8.24 15.69
CA THR A 109 15.24 -8.92 16.99
C THR A 109 16.43 -9.86 17.22
N LEU A 110 16.78 -10.66 16.22
CA LEU A 110 17.94 -11.55 16.28
C LEU A 110 19.25 -10.79 16.50
N ALA A 111 19.44 -9.65 15.83
CA ALA A 111 20.64 -8.84 15.99
C ALA A 111 20.79 -8.28 17.42
N ASN A 112 19.69 -7.87 18.05
CA ASN A 112 19.69 -7.40 19.44
C ASN A 112 20.01 -8.53 20.42
N ASP A 113 19.49 -9.73 20.21
CA ASP A 113 19.76 -10.89 21.08
C ASP A 113 21.25 -11.31 21.06
N ILE A 114 21.93 -11.12 19.92
CA ILE A 114 23.37 -11.37 19.79
C ILE A 114 24.19 -10.31 20.54
N GLN A 115 23.77 -9.05 20.55
CA GLN A 115 24.51 -7.97 21.23
C GLN A 115 24.40 -7.99 22.76
N ILE A 116 23.38 -8.67 23.30
CA ILE A 116 23.15 -8.76 24.75
C ILE A 116 23.90 -9.96 25.38
N LYS A 117 24.42 -10.87 24.56
CA LYS A 117 25.13 -12.09 24.99
C LYS A 117 26.64 -11.92 24.92
#